data_AF-A0A4W5L4Q1-F1
#
_entry.id   AF-A0A4W5L4Q1-F1
#
_cell.length_a   1.000
_cell.length_b   1.000
_cell.length_c   1.000
_cell.angle_alpha   90.00
_cell.angle_beta   90.00
_cell.angle_gamma   90.00
#
_symmetry.space_group_name_H-M   'P 1'
#
loop_
_entity.id
_entity.type
_entity.pdbx_description
1 polymer ?
#
loop_
_entity_poly.entity_id
_entity_poly.type
_entity_poly.pdbx_seq_one_letter_code
_entity_poly.pdbx_strand_id
1 'polypeptide(L)'
;GLRVLLISDFTGPASSGDDESEEEEELGEEEEEEEDSGEGTEEESEEEEDDKDTALCVGIGSFSDPNDLPGLAHFLEHMVFMGSEKYPSENGFDAFLKKHGGSDNASTDCERTVFQFDVQRKKFREALDRWAQFFICPLMIRDAIDREVEAVDSEYQLAKPSDSHRKEMLFGSLAKPGHPMGKFCWGNAQTLKTEPRKKKINVYKRLRSFWKRHYSAHYMTLAVQSKEKLDTLEEWVREIFSGVPNNAQPKPDFSELLDPFDSPIIQLLQVIQPLQIIQLLQILQLLQIIQLLQIIHLLQIIQCWAMALFGGNSETGFDQNSTYSIFSISITLTDEGFQNFYQVAHLVFQYLKMLQSLGPQQRIYEEIQKIEANEFHYQEQTDPIEYVEDICENMQLFPKEHFLTGDQLMFQYSPEVISAALSLLTPDRSNLLLLSPNHEGHCPLREKWFGTHYSVEDIQQEWRERWNRDFEHNSDLHLPVENKFIATDFSLKLSDCPDTELPVRVTANDRGCLWYKKDSKFNIPKGVCVCVLGL
;
A
#
# COMPACT_ATOMS: atom_id res chain seq x y z
N GLY A 1 -11.07 15.10 -18.52
CA GLY A 1 -9.78 14.38 -18.56
C GLY A 1 -9.62 13.67 -17.25
N LEU A 2 -9.57 14.46 -16.17
CA LEU A 2 -9.63 14.00 -14.80
C LEU A 2 -10.87 13.13 -14.58
N ARG A 3 -10.67 11.95 -13.99
CA ARG A 3 -11.74 11.07 -13.50
C ARG A 3 -11.92 11.34 -12.01
N VAL A 4 -13.16 11.46 -11.56
CA VAL A 4 -13.49 11.86 -10.19
C VAL A 4 -14.52 10.90 -9.61
N LEU A 5 -14.31 10.47 -8.38
CA LEU A 5 -15.34 9.84 -7.54
C LEU A 5 -15.65 10.78 -6.35
N LEU A 6 -16.92 11.05 -6.12
CA LEU A 6 -17.39 11.87 -5.00
C LEU A 6 -18.10 10.97 -3.99
N ILE A 7 -17.73 11.10 -2.73
CA ILE A 7 -18.27 10.34 -1.60
C ILE A 7 -18.93 11.36 -0.67
N SER A 8 -20.21 11.15 -0.36
CA SER A 8 -21.00 12.07 0.46
C SER A 8 -21.50 11.34 1.69
N ASP A 9 -21.01 11.77 2.86
CA ASP A 9 -21.47 11.32 4.17
C ASP A 9 -22.65 12.17 4.67
N PHE A 10 -23.33 12.86 3.75
CA PHE A 10 -24.49 13.68 4.07
C PHE A 10 -25.64 12.80 4.57
N THR A 11 -25.79 12.73 5.89
CA THR A 11 -27.04 12.32 6.52
C THR A 11 -27.98 13.52 6.44
N GLY A 12 -29.12 13.37 5.75
CA GLY A 12 -30.13 14.43 5.69
C GLY A 12 -30.56 14.89 7.08
N PRO A 13 -31.28 16.02 7.22
CA PRO A 13 -31.85 16.38 8.52
C PRO A 13 -32.63 15.17 9.03
N ALA A 14 -32.19 14.63 10.16
CA ALA A 14 -32.88 13.56 10.82
C ALA A 14 -34.34 13.99 10.94
N SER A 15 -35.29 13.16 10.50
CA SER A 15 -36.69 13.38 10.81
C SER A 15 -36.93 13.06 12.28
N SER A 16 -36.30 13.81 13.18
CA SER A 16 -36.77 14.03 14.53
C SER A 16 -37.58 15.32 14.47
N GLY A 17 -38.90 15.18 14.60
CA GLY A 17 -39.77 16.34 14.73
C GLY A 17 -39.39 17.16 15.96
N ASP A 18 -39.58 18.48 15.81
CA ASP A 18 -39.48 19.54 16.82
C ASP A 18 -38.02 19.69 17.34
N ASP A 19 -37.29 20.78 17.10
CA ASP A 19 -37.60 22.14 17.54
C ASP A 19 -36.83 23.22 16.75
N GLU A 20 -37.13 24.45 17.11
CA GLU A 20 -37.07 25.73 16.41
C GLU A 20 -35.70 26.24 15.91
N SER A 21 -35.82 27.13 14.94
CA SER A 21 -34.81 28.03 14.36
C SER A 21 -34.02 28.83 15.41
N GLU A 22 -32.70 28.88 15.26
CA GLU A 22 -31.92 30.02 15.75
C GLU A 22 -31.04 30.59 14.63
N GLU A 23 -31.30 31.87 14.33
CA GLU A 23 -30.45 32.76 13.54
C GLU A 23 -29.29 33.19 14.44
N GLU A 24 -28.03 32.93 14.07
CA GLU A 24 -26.88 33.47 14.80
C GLU A 24 -26.47 34.84 14.21
N GLU A 25 -26.71 35.89 14.99
CA GLU A 25 -26.17 37.23 14.80
C GLU A 25 -24.70 37.29 15.25
N GLU A 26 -23.83 37.85 14.39
CA GLU A 26 -22.46 38.25 14.73
C GLU A 26 -22.46 39.36 15.81
N LEU A 27 -21.84 39.12 16.97
CA LEU A 27 -21.43 40.20 17.89
C LEU A 27 -20.07 39.92 18.56
N GLY A 28 -19.07 40.70 18.12
CA GLY A 28 -18.19 41.53 18.94
C GLY A 28 -17.37 40.91 20.08
N GLU A 29 -16.05 40.86 19.86
CA GLU A 29 -15.00 40.69 20.88
C GLU A 29 -15.02 41.80 21.94
N GLU A 30 -14.97 41.45 23.23
CA GLU A 30 -14.34 42.26 24.29
C GLU A 30 -13.53 41.35 25.24
N GLU A 31 -12.27 41.72 25.46
CA GLU A 31 -11.32 41.10 26.39
C GLU A 31 -11.63 41.48 27.85
N GLU A 32 -11.70 40.51 28.77
CA GLU A 32 -11.40 40.75 30.19
C GLU A 32 -10.58 39.59 30.78
N GLU A 33 -9.44 39.94 31.39
CA GLU A 33 -8.65 39.09 32.28
C GLU A 33 -9.38 38.95 33.64
N GLU A 34 -9.37 37.77 34.28
CA GLU A 34 -8.94 37.57 35.67
C GLU A 34 -9.03 36.10 36.17
N GLU A 35 -7.93 35.69 36.79
CA GLU A 35 -7.63 34.75 37.89
C GLU A 35 -8.38 33.41 38.18
N ASP A 36 -7.52 32.40 38.25
CA ASP A 36 -7.53 31.05 38.88
C ASP A 36 -8.44 30.81 40.11
N SER A 37 -9.34 29.83 40.01
CA SER A 37 -9.64 28.87 41.09
C SER A 37 -10.30 27.60 40.53
N GLY A 38 -9.85 26.44 41.00
CA GLY A 38 -10.14 25.15 40.38
C GLY A 38 -11.41 24.40 40.80
N GLU A 39 -11.49 23.19 40.22
CA GLU A 39 -12.46 22.09 40.36
C GLU A 39 -13.70 22.14 39.46
N GLY A 40 -13.72 21.20 38.50
CA GLY A 40 -14.91 20.79 37.75
C GLY A 40 -14.67 20.66 36.25
N THR A 41 -13.89 19.65 35.82
CA THR A 41 -13.84 19.22 34.42
C THR A 41 -15.19 18.59 34.06
N GLU A 42 -16.08 19.39 33.50
CA GLU A 42 -17.08 18.94 32.55
C GLU A 42 -16.47 19.22 31.16
N GLU A 43 -15.71 18.26 30.65
CA GLU A 43 -15.44 18.19 29.21
C GLU A 43 -16.79 17.91 28.56
N GLU A 44 -17.48 18.96 28.14
CA GLU A 44 -18.46 18.85 27.07
C GLU A 44 -17.74 18.16 25.91
N SER A 45 -18.25 16.99 25.52
CA SER A 45 -17.76 16.26 24.36
C SER A 45 -17.86 17.19 23.15
N GLU A 46 -16.74 17.78 22.74
CA GLU A 46 -16.59 18.37 21.43
C GLU A 46 -17.12 17.32 20.44
N GLU A 47 -18.21 17.65 19.74
CA GLU A 47 -18.63 16.88 18.58
C GLU A 47 -17.38 16.74 17.70
N GLU A 48 -16.84 15.53 17.57
CA GLU A 48 -15.73 15.25 16.65
C GLU A 48 -16.14 15.86 15.31
N GLU A 49 -15.52 17.01 14.95
CA GLU A 49 -15.72 17.62 13.64
C GLU A 49 -15.07 16.64 12.67
N ASP A 50 -15.85 15.66 12.18
CA ASP A 50 -15.33 14.63 11.28
C ASP A 50 -14.51 15.31 10.17
N ASP A 51 -13.25 14.93 10.05
CA ASP A 51 -12.34 15.45 9.02
C ASP A 51 -12.86 15.10 7.62
N LYS A 52 -12.38 15.85 6.62
CA LYS A 52 -12.79 15.72 5.22
C LYS A 52 -11.57 15.41 4.37
N ASP A 53 -11.68 14.34 3.61
CA ASP A 53 -10.53 13.65 3.03
C ASP A 53 -10.56 13.74 1.53
N THR A 54 -9.38 13.86 0.95
CA THR A 54 -9.23 13.91 -0.51
C THR A 54 -7.91 13.28 -0.91
N ALA A 55 -7.95 12.45 -1.95
CA ALA A 55 -6.76 11.89 -2.56
C ALA A 55 -6.79 12.00 -4.09
N LEU A 56 -5.62 12.23 -4.69
CA LEU A 56 -5.43 12.29 -6.13
C LEU A 56 -4.23 11.45 -6.52
N CYS A 57 -4.49 10.46 -7.38
CA CYS A 57 -3.46 9.65 -7.98
C CYS A 57 -3.13 10.17 -9.38
N VAL A 58 -1.87 10.54 -9.59
CA VAL A 58 -1.29 10.74 -10.91
C VAL A 58 -0.77 9.39 -11.36
N GLY A 59 -1.26 8.88 -12.50
CA GLY A 59 -0.81 7.61 -13.08
C GLY A 59 0.60 7.68 -13.70
N ILE A 60 1.56 8.29 -13.02
CA ILE A 60 2.98 8.39 -13.37
C ILE A 60 3.78 8.23 -12.08
N GLY A 61 4.82 7.40 -12.10
CA GLY A 61 5.76 7.24 -10.99
C GLY A 61 7.22 7.17 -11.45
N SER A 62 8.07 6.60 -10.60
CA SER A 62 9.53 6.53 -10.81
C SER A 62 9.96 5.73 -12.05
N PHE A 63 9.13 4.83 -12.60
CA PHE A 63 9.40 4.15 -13.87
C PHE A 63 9.47 5.13 -15.04
N SER A 64 8.88 6.33 -14.91
CA SER A 64 9.00 7.40 -15.91
C SER A 64 10.22 8.29 -15.72
N ASP A 65 11.03 8.08 -14.66
CA ASP A 65 12.19 8.93 -14.38
C ASP A 65 13.18 8.97 -15.55
N PRO A 66 13.76 10.12 -15.87
CA PRO A 66 14.86 10.16 -16.81
C PRO A 66 16.08 9.43 -16.28
N ASN A 67 16.77 8.68 -17.13
CA ASN A 67 17.98 7.94 -16.74
C ASN A 67 19.11 8.84 -16.21
N ASP A 68 19.11 10.13 -16.57
CA ASP A 68 20.07 11.12 -16.10
C ASP A 68 19.67 11.81 -14.77
N LEU A 69 18.44 11.58 -14.29
CA LEU A 69 17.88 12.11 -13.04
C LEU A 69 17.01 11.06 -12.31
N PRO A 70 17.60 9.97 -11.77
CA PRO A 70 16.83 9.03 -10.94
C PRO A 70 16.28 9.71 -9.67
N GLY A 71 15.01 9.45 -9.37
CA GLY A 71 14.22 10.07 -8.29
C GLY A 71 13.54 11.38 -8.69
N LEU A 72 13.36 11.67 -9.98
CA LEU A 72 12.77 12.94 -10.43
C LEU A 72 11.26 13.01 -10.16
N ALA A 73 10.54 11.89 -10.27
CA ALA A 73 9.12 11.81 -9.93
C ALA A 73 8.90 12.09 -8.44
N HIS A 74 9.65 11.40 -7.57
CA HIS A 74 9.63 11.63 -6.13
C HIS A 74 10.07 13.07 -5.78
N PHE A 75 11.09 13.60 -6.44
CA PHE A 75 11.46 15.00 -6.23
C PHE A 75 10.40 16.00 -6.73
N LEU A 76 9.61 15.66 -7.75
CA LEU A 76 8.50 16.50 -8.20
C LEU A 76 7.37 16.51 -7.19
N GLU A 77 7.08 15.37 -6.57
CA GLU A 77 6.12 15.25 -5.48
C GLU A 77 6.43 16.25 -4.36
N HIS A 78 7.68 16.33 -3.88
CA HIS A 78 8.10 17.35 -2.91
C HIS A 78 7.94 18.78 -3.44
N MET A 79 8.37 19.00 -4.69
CA MET A 79 8.46 20.35 -5.24
C MET A 79 7.10 20.99 -5.58
N VAL A 80 6.01 20.22 -5.70
CA VAL A 80 4.68 20.81 -5.92
C VAL A 80 4.10 21.50 -4.68
N PHE A 81 4.58 21.15 -3.48
CA PHE A 81 4.25 21.84 -2.22
C PHE A 81 4.94 23.21 -2.10
N MET A 82 5.99 23.46 -2.89
CA MET A 82 6.80 24.68 -2.87
C MET A 82 6.14 25.85 -3.62
N GLY A 83 4.90 26.16 -3.24
CA GLY A 83 4.11 27.30 -3.72
C GLY A 83 3.50 27.12 -5.12
N SER A 84 2.44 27.88 -5.37
CA SER A 84 1.73 27.97 -6.65
C SER A 84 1.50 29.42 -7.08
N GLU A 85 1.06 29.63 -8.32
CA GLU A 85 0.80 31.00 -8.81
C GLU A 85 -0.29 31.72 -7.98
N LYS A 86 -1.34 30.99 -7.56
CA LYS A 86 -2.43 31.52 -6.73
C LYS A 86 -2.03 31.62 -5.24
N TYR A 87 -1.22 30.68 -4.76
CA TYR A 87 -0.72 30.64 -3.37
C TYR A 87 0.81 30.57 -3.36
N PRO A 88 1.51 31.71 -3.47
CA PRO A 88 2.96 31.75 -3.71
C PRO A 88 3.80 31.49 -2.46
N SER A 89 3.19 31.40 -1.28
CA SER A 89 3.92 31.08 -0.05
C SER A 89 4.51 29.67 -0.16
N GLU A 90 5.80 29.55 0.11
CA GLU A 90 6.43 28.26 0.30
C GLU A 90 5.79 27.55 1.49
N ASN A 91 5.49 26.24 1.35
CA ASN A 91 4.81 25.42 2.36
C ASN A 91 3.52 26.03 2.91
N GLY A 92 2.86 26.90 2.14
CA GLY A 92 1.65 27.61 2.58
C GLY A 92 0.43 26.69 2.74
N PHE A 93 0.45 25.51 2.11
CA PHE A 93 -0.59 24.50 2.25
C PHE A 93 -0.43 23.69 3.55
N ASP A 94 0.74 23.12 3.80
CA ASP A 94 1.08 22.44 5.06
C ASP A 94 0.80 23.33 6.29
N ALA A 95 1.25 24.60 6.24
CA ALA A 95 0.99 25.56 7.31
C ALA A 95 -0.51 25.87 7.49
N PHE A 96 -1.31 25.76 6.42
CA PHE A 96 -2.75 25.96 6.48
C PHE A 96 -3.45 24.75 7.10
N LEU A 97 -3.08 23.53 6.72
CA LEU A 97 -3.69 22.31 7.28
C LEU A 97 -3.41 22.19 8.77
N LYS A 98 -2.15 22.33 9.19
CA LYS A 98 -1.75 22.31 10.61
C LYS A 98 -2.48 23.33 11.47
N LYS A 99 -2.86 24.48 10.89
CA LYS A 99 -3.62 25.52 11.59
C LYS A 99 -5.11 25.15 11.77
N HIS A 100 -5.64 24.26 10.94
CA HIS A 100 -7.05 23.90 10.91
C HIS A 100 -7.28 22.39 11.14
N GLY A 101 -6.44 21.80 11.99
CA GLY A 101 -6.58 20.41 12.45
C GLY A 101 -6.33 19.34 11.39
N GLY A 102 -5.82 19.69 10.22
CA GLY A 102 -5.63 18.77 9.12
C GLY A 102 -4.18 18.32 8.92
N SER A 103 -3.99 17.28 8.10
CA SER A 103 -2.70 16.79 7.66
C SER A 103 -2.63 16.53 6.16
N ASP A 104 -1.42 16.42 5.60
CA ASP A 104 -1.20 16.01 4.22
C ASP A 104 -0.08 14.99 4.12
N ASN A 105 -0.13 14.20 3.05
CA ASN A 105 0.94 13.29 2.70
C ASN A 105 0.97 13.06 1.18
N ALA A 106 2.08 12.51 0.70
CA ALA A 106 2.20 12.04 -0.66
C ALA A 106 3.16 10.85 -0.74
N SER A 107 3.00 10.05 -1.78
CA SER A 107 3.84 8.88 -2.04
C SER A 107 4.10 8.73 -3.54
N THR A 108 5.34 8.39 -3.90
CA THR A 108 5.71 8.08 -5.29
C THR A 108 6.16 6.64 -5.41
N ASP A 109 5.34 5.84 -6.10
CA ASP A 109 5.61 4.45 -6.42
C ASP A 109 6.20 4.32 -7.85
N CYS A 110 6.24 3.11 -8.39
CA CYS A 110 6.79 2.77 -9.70
C CYS A 110 5.99 3.44 -10.83
N GLU A 111 4.66 3.34 -10.83
CA GLU A 111 3.81 3.80 -11.93
C GLU A 111 2.77 4.86 -11.52
N ARG A 112 2.79 5.27 -10.25
CA ARG A 112 1.81 6.18 -9.64
C ARG A 112 2.48 7.13 -8.65
N THR A 113 1.93 8.32 -8.51
CA THR A 113 2.21 9.25 -7.41
C THR A 113 0.88 9.66 -6.81
N VAL A 114 0.68 9.44 -5.52
CA VAL A 114 -0.56 9.76 -4.81
C VAL A 114 -0.31 10.93 -3.88
N PHE A 115 -1.27 11.85 -3.83
CA PHE A 115 -1.30 12.97 -2.91
C PHE A 115 -2.59 12.86 -2.12
N GLN A 116 -2.54 13.17 -0.83
CA GLN A 116 -3.73 13.20 0.01
C GLN A 116 -3.68 14.33 1.03
N PHE A 117 -4.84 14.74 1.50
CA PHE A 117 -4.97 15.57 2.69
C PHE A 117 -6.31 15.37 3.38
N ASP A 118 -6.33 15.67 4.67
CA ASP A 118 -7.50 15.79 5.51
C ASP A 118 -7.55 17.20 6.12
N VAL A 119 -8.75 17.70 6.42
CA VAL A 119 -8.95 18.95 7.15
C VAL A 119 -10.36 19.05 7.71
N GLN A 120 -10.54 19.87 8.74
CA GLN A 120 -11.83 20.25 9.26
C GLN A 120 -12.80 20.76 8.17
N ARG A 121 -14.05 20.33 8.27
CA ARG A 121 -15.13 20.58 7.29
C ARG A 121 -15.24 22.03 6.85
N LYS A 122 -15.20 22.98 7.79
CA LYS A 122 -15.36 24.43 7.52
C LYS A 122 -14.31 24.98 6.55
N LYS A 123 -13.14 24.34 6.47
CA LYS A 123 -12.00 24.78 5.65
C LYS A 123 -11.77 23.93 4.42
N PHE A 124 -12.55 22.89 4.22
CA PHE A 124 -12.37 21.90 3.16
C PHE A 124 -12.37 22.49 1.74
N ARG A 125 -13.33 23.35 1.39
CA ARG A 125 -13.37 23.97 0.05
C ARG A 125 -12.12 24.82 -0.24
N GLU A 126 -11.64 25.56 0.77
CA GLU A 126 -10.43 26.37 0.63
C GLU A 126 -9.18 25.49 0.53
N ALA A 127 -9.12 24.41 1.29
CA ALA A 127 -8.06 23.41 1.20
C ALA A 127 -8.00 22.79 -0.21
N LEU A 128 -9.14 22.35 -0.74
CA LEU A 128 -9.27 21.82 -2.10
C LEU A 128 -8.74 22.81 -3.15
N ASP A 129 -9.11 24.09 -3.03
CA ASP A 129 -8.67 25.13 -3.97
C ASP A 129 -7.16 25.40 -3.91
N ARG A 130 -6.58 25.40 -2.71
CA ARG A 130 -5.11 25.51 -2.51
C ARG A 130 -4.38 24.31 -3.08
N TRP A 131 -4.85 23.11 -2.76
CA TRP A 131 -4.23 21.84 -3.14
C TRP A 131 -4.31 21.58 -4.64
N ALA A 132 -5.44 21.91 -5.29
CA ALA A 132 -5.59 21.79 -6.75
C ALA A 132 -4.52 22.55 -7.53
N GLN A 133 -3.95 23.62 -6.95
CA GLN A 133 -2.90 24.39 -7.62
C GLN A 133 -1.59 23.62 -7.82
N PHE A 134 -1.36 22.55 -7.07
CA PHE A 134 -0.22 21.64 -7.28
C PHE A 134 -0.27 21.01 -8.69
N PHE A 135 -1.48 20.81 -9.19
CA PHE A 135 -1.77 20.17 -10.48
C PHE A 135 -2.11 21.18 -11.58
N ILE A 136 -2.29 22.47 -11.25
CA ILE A 136 -2.66 23.53 -12.21
C ILE A 136 -1.46 24.40 -12.56
N CYS A 137 -0.80 25.02 -11.57
CA CYS A 137 0.32 25.92 -11.80
C CYS A 137 1.24 26.02 -10.57
N PRO A 138 1.96 24.94 -10.20
CA PRO A 138 2.95 24.99 -9.14
C PRO A 138 4.14 25.86 -9.58
N LEU A 139 4.64 26.69 -8.68
CA LEU A 139 5.85 27.49 -8.92
C LEU A 139 7.09 26.61 -8.90
N MET A 140 7.10 25.60 -8.02
CA MET A 140 8.28 24.81 -7.66
C MET A 140 9.43 25.78 -7.36
N ILE A 141 9.28 26.60 -6.31
CA ILE A 141 10.15 27.76 -6.04
C ILE A 141 11.63 27.38 -6.20
N ARG A 142 12.32 28.10 -7.08
CA ARG A 142 13.69 27.74 -7.50
C ARG A 142 14.68 27.75 -6.34
N ASP A 143 14.48 28.65 -5.39
CA ASP A 143 15.34 28.80 -4.21
C ASP A 143 15.09 27.70 -3.16
N ALA A 144 13.98 26.95 -3.26
CA ALA A 144 13.68 25.81 -2.41
C ALA A 144 14.33 24.50 -2.90
N ILE A 145 14.63 24.37 -4.19
CA ILE A 145 15.20 23.16 -4.81
C ILE A 145 16.37 22.57 -4.01
N ASP A 146 17.32 23.40 -3.63
CA ASP A 146 18.53 22.93 -2.98
C ASP A 146 18.28 22.40 -1.57
N ARG A 147 17.19 22.82 -0.91
CA ARG A 147 16.74 22.34 0.41
C ARG A 147 15.88 21.09 0.27
N GLU A 148 14.94 21.08 -0.67
CA GLU A 148 14.07 19.92 -0.92
C GLU A 148 14.87 18.70 -1.40
N VAL A 149 15.97 18.89 -2.13
CA VAL A 149 16.87 17.76 -2.45
C VAL A 149 17.54 17.19 -1.19
N GLU A 150 17.81 17.99 -0.15
CA GLU A 150 18.36 17.48 1.12
C GLU A 150 17.28 16.79 1.96
N ALA A 151 16.00 17.18 1.82
CA ALA A 151 14.87 16.46 2.41
C ALA A 151 14.75 15.04 1.79
N VAL A 152 14.73 14.95 0.46
CA VAL A 152 14.76 13.67 -0.28
C VAL A 152 16.00 12.83 0.09
N ASP A 153 17.18 13.45 0.22
CA ASP A 153 18.37 12.71 0.67
C ASP A 153 18.20 12.17 2.09
N SER A 154 17.58 12.95 2.98
CA SER A 154 17.34 12.57 4.37
C SER A 154 16.37 11.39 4.47
N GLU A 155 15.27 11.41 3.71
CA GLU A 155 14.35 10.27 3.58
C GLU A 155 15.07 9.02 3.07
N TYR A 156 15.90 9.17 2.04
CA TYR A 156 16.73 8.08 1.54
C TYR A 156 17.70 7.53 2.61
N GLN A 157 18.32 8.39 3.43
CA GLN A 157 19.18 7.92 4.53
C GLN A 157 18.37 7.19 5.62
N LEU A 158 17.15 7.64 5.93
CA LEU A 158 16.25 6.99 6.88
C LEU A 158 15.74 5.64 6.37
N ALA A 159 15.55 5.51 5.05
CA ALA A 159 15.14 4.28 4.40
C ALA A 159 16.27 3.24 4.26
N LYS A 160 17.53 3.69 4.25
CA LYS A 160 18.72 2.86 4.06
C LYS A 160 18.87 1.64 4.98
N PRO A 161 18.54 1.70 6.29
CA PRO A 161 18.55 0.52 7.16
C PRO A 161 17.40 -0.46 6.93
N SER A 162 16.37 -0.12 6.14
CA SER A 162 15.23 -1.01 5.89
C SER A 162 15.62 -2.21 5.02
N ASP A 163 15.40 -3.42 5.55
CA ASP A 163 15.71 -4.66 4.83
C ASP A 163 14.80 -4.89 3.63
N SER A 164 13.56 -4.40 3.64
CA SER A 164 12.67 -4.49 2.47
C SER A 164 13.22 -3.67 1.30
N HIS A 165 13.57 -2.40 1.55
CA HIS A 165 14.10 -1.53 0.50
C HIS A 165 15.47 -2.01 -0.02
N ARG A 166 16.31 -2.54 0.88
CA ARG A 166 17.60 -3.18 0.53
C ARG A 166 17.41 -4.37 -0.39
N LYS A 167 16.39 -5.20 -0.13
CA LYS A 167 16.01 -6.36 -0.95
C LYS A 167 15.47 -5.92 -2.30
N GLU A 168 14.54 -4.97 -2.34
CA GLU A 168 13.95 -4.44 -3.59
C GLU A 168 15.02 -3.84 -4.50
N MET A 169 15.89 -2.97 -3.97
CA MET A 169 16.97 -2.39 -4.78
C MET A 169 18.01 -3.40 -5.21
N LEU A 170 18.33 -4.39 -4.38
CA LEU A 170 19.20 -5.48 -4.80
C LEU A 170 18.57 -6.29 -5.93
N PHE A 171 17.30 -6.68 -5.79
CA PHE A 171 16.59 -7.45 -6.80
C PHE A 171 16.44 -6.66 -8.10
N GLY A 172 16.09 -5.38 -8.03
CA GLY A 172 16.02 -4.50 -9.20
C GLY A 172 17.38 -4.28 -9.87
N SER A 173 18.49 -4.27 -9.11
CA SER A 173 19.84 -4.13 -9.67
C SER A 173 20.27 -5.30 -10.56
N LEU A 174 19.59 -6.44 -10.44
CA LEU A 174 19.82 -7.64 -11.26
C LEU A 174 19.01 -7.63 -12.56
N ALA A 175 18.11 -6.65 -12.76
CA ALA A 175 17.29 -6.54 -13.96
C ALA A 175 18.11 -6.18 -15.20
N LYS A 176 17.58 -6.50 -16.39
CA LYS A 176 18.19 -6.21 -17.70
C LYS A 176 18.49 -4.71 -17.84
N PRO A 177 19.62 -4.34 -18.48
CA PRO A 177 19.90 -2.95 -18.80
C PRO A 177 18.75 -2.32 -19.59
N GLY A 178 18.19 -1.22 -19.07
CA GLY A 178 17.09 -0.49 -19.68
C GLY A 178 15.68 -0.86 -19.17
N HIS A 179 15.53 -1.94 -18.40
CA HIS A 179 14.26 -2.27 -17.75
C HIS A 179 13.97 -1.28 -16.60
N PRO A 180 12.74 -0.76 -16.45
CA PRO A 180 12.41 0.24 -15.43
C PRO A 180 12.60 -0.25 -13.99
N MET A 181 12.43 -1.55 -13.73
CA MET A 181 12.72 -2.19 -12.43
C MET A 181 14.13 -1.89 -11.87
N GLY A 182 15.13 -1.67 -12.73
CA GLY A 182 16.49 -1.36 -12.29
C GLY A 182 16.72 0.13 -11.96
N LYS A 183 15.67 0.96 -12.01
CA LYS A 183 15.78 2.38 -11.68
C LYS A 183 15.86 2.60 -10.17
N PHE A 184 16.55 3.66 -9.80
CA PHE A 184 16.62 4.13 -8.42
C PHE A 184 15.50 5.16 -8.19
N CYS A 185 14.40 4.70 -7.57
CA CYS A 185 13.17 5.46 -7.38
C CYS A 185 13.25 6.54 -6.30
N TRP A 186 14.08 6.34 -5.28
CA TRP A 186 14.20 7.27 -4.14
C TRP A 186 14.74 8.64 -4.56
N GLY A 187 15.77 8.66 -5.41
CA GLY A 187 16.59 9.87 -5.57
C GLY A 187 17.43 10.17 -4.33
N ASN A 188 18.39 11.07 -4.47
CA ASN A 188 19.22 11.59 -3.38
C ASN A 188 20.03 12.81 -3.85
N ALA A 189 20.84 13.40 -2.96
CA ALA A 189 21.70 14.54 -3.29
C ALA A 189 22.73 14.21 -4.38
N GLN A 190 23.11 12.94 -4.54
CA GLN A 190 23.98 12.53 -5.64
C GLN A 190 23.26 12.63 -7.00
N THR A 191 22.05 12.08 -7.12
CA THR A 191 21.32 11.99 -8.40
C THR A 191 20.61 13.28 -8.79
N LEU A 192 20.20 14.10 -7.83
CA LEU A 192 19.40 15.31 -8.05
C LEU A 192 20.19 16.62 -7.94
N LYS A 193 21.38 16.60 -7.32
CA LYS A 193 22.21 17.82 -7.13
C LYS A 193 23.63 17.65 -7.66
N THR A 194 24.39 16.68 -7.16
CA THR A 194 25.83 16.57 -7.43
C THR A 194 26.15 16.16 -8.86
N GLU A 195 25.59 15.05 -9.35
CA GLU A 195 25.82 14.56 -10.71
C GLU A 195 25.23 15.47 -11.79
N PRO A 196 24.00 16.01 -11.63
CA PRO A 196 23.45 16.98 -12.57
C PRO A 196 24.30 18.25 -12.68
N ARG A 197 24.83 18.79 -11.57
CA ARG A 197 25.74 19.94 -11.57
C ARG A 197 27.02 19.66 -12.35
N LYS A 198 27.65 18.49 -12.15
CA LYS A 198 28.84 18.06 -12.92
C LYS A 198 28.54 17.96 -14.42
N LYS A 199 27.37 17.42 -14.77
CA LYS A 199 26.91 17.26 -16.17
C LYS A 199 26.29 18.52 -16.77
N LYS A 200 26.22 19.63 -16.01
CA LYS A 200 25.57 20.90 -16.39
C LYS A 200 24.08 20.73 -16.79
N ILE A 201 23.41 19.77 -16.17
CA ILE A 201 21.97 19.54 -16.33
C ILE A 201 21.22 20.56 -15.46
N ASN A 202 20.28 21.28 -16.08
CA ASN A 202 19.39 22.19 -15.34
C ASN A 202 18.20 21.40 -14.78
N VAL A 203 18.33 20.96 -13.53
CA VAL A 203 17.34 20.13 -12.82
C VAL A 203 15.98 20.83 -12.77
N TYR A 204 15.93 22.11 -12.44
CA TYR A 204 14.67 22.89 -12.42
C TYR A 204 13.93 22.83 -13.77
N LYS A 205 14.65 23.04 -14.87
CA LYS A 205 14.04 22.98 -16.20
C LYS A 205 13.52 21.57 -16.51
N ARG A 206 14.24 20.53 -16.10
CA ARG A 206 13.84 19.12 -16.29
C ARG A 206 12.62 18.78 -15.45
N LEU A 207 12.57 19.22 -14.20
CA LEU A 207 11.44 19.09 -13.29
C LEU A 207 10.18 19.73 -13.89
N ARG A 208 10.27 21.00 -14.31
CA ARG A 208 9.17 21.72 -15.00
C ARG A 208 8.73 21.02 -16.29
N SER A 209 9.66 20.41 -17.02
CA SER A 209 9.33 19.67 -18.25
C SER A 209 8.64 18.34 -17.94
N PHE A 210 9.07 17.66 -16.88
CA PHE A 210 8.46 16.43 -16.39
C PHE A 210 7.03 16.69 -15.93
N TRP A 211 6.80 17.70 -15.08
CA TRP A 211 5.46 18.12 -14.66
C TRP A 211 4.57 18.44 -15.87
N LYS A 212 5.02 19.27 -16.83
CA LYS A 212 4.23 19.59 -18.04
C LYS A 212 3.86 18.37 -18.89
N ARG A 213 4.72 17.35 -18.91
CA ARG A 213 4.50 16.13 -19.71
C ARG A 213 3.57 15.14 -19.01
N HIS A 214 3.67 15.05 -17.68
CA HIS A 214 3.13 13.95 -16.90
C HIS A 214 2.00 14.34 -15.96
N TYR A 215 1.95 15.58 -15.48
CA TYR A 215 0.85 16.05 -14.62
C TYR A 215 -0.27 16.55 -15.52
N SER A 216 -1.03 15.60 -16.06
CA SER A 216 -2.10 15.88 -17.00
C SER A 216 -3.40 15.19 -16.60
N ALA A 217 -4.52 15.89 -16.76
CA ALA A 217 -5.83 15.50 -16.24
C ALA A 217 -6.24 14.07 -16.62
N HIS A 218 -6.00 13.61 -17.86
CA HIS A 218 -6.37 12.26 -18.30
C HIS A 218 -5.47 11.14 -17.76
N TYR A 219 -4.42 11.46 -17.01
CA TYR A 219 -3.65 10.49 -16.22
C TYR A 219 -4.09 10.47 -14.75
N MET A 220 -4.99 11.38 -14.35
CA MET A 220 -5.33 11.61 -12.95
C MET A 220 -6.69 11.03 -12.59
N THR A 221 -6.76 10.58 -11.34
CA THR A 221 -7.97 10.11 -10.66
C THR A 221 -8.06 10.81 -9.31
N LEU A 222 -9.24 11.30 -8.95
CA LEU A 222 -9.49 12.09 -7.74
C LEU A 222 -10.65 11.48 -6.95
N ALA A 223 -10.45 11.20 -5.67
CA ALA A 223 -11.49 10.83 -4.71
C ALA A 223 -11.69 11.98 -3.72
N VAL A 224 -12.93 12.40 -3.50
CA VAL A 224 -13.28 13.48 -2.56
C VAL A 224 -14.38 12.98 -1.64
N GLN A 225 -14.11 12.91 -0.34
CA GLN A 225 -15.07 12.52 0.68
C GLN A 225 -15.43 13.72 1.55
N SER A 226 -16.73 13.96 1.74
CA SER A 226 -17.17 15.01 2.64
C SER A 226 -18.61 14.84 3.14
N LYS A 227 -19.00 15.59 4.18
CA LYS A 227 -20.41 15.68 4.66
C LYS A 227 -21.28 16.60 3.79
N GLU A 228 -20.76 17.17 2.71
CA GLU A 228 -21.52 17.97 1.76
C GLU A 228 -22.31 17.11 0.79
N LYS A 229 -23.37 17.66 0.22
CA LYS A 229 -24.17 16.97 -0.81
C LYS A 229 -23.32 16.72 -2.07
N LEU A 230 -23.63 15.63 -2.79
CA LEU A 230 -22.97 15.30 -4.05
C LEU A 230 -23.02 16.46 -5.07
N ASP A 231 -24.14 17.16 -5.18
CA ASP A 231 -24.27 18.32 -6.09
C ASP A 231 -23.29 19.45 -5.74
N THR A 232 -23.10 19.70 -4.43
CA THR A 232 -22.15 20.70 -3.92
C THR A 232 -20.71 20.29 -4.18
N LEU A 233 -20.38 19.02 -3.91
CA LEU A 233 -19.05 18.47 -4.21
C LEU A 233 -18.75 18.52 -5.72
N GLU A 234 -19.73 18.20 -6.56
CA GLU A 234 -19.58 18.28 -8.02
C GLU A 234 -19.32 19.72 -8.47
N GLU A 235 -20.07 20.70 -7.95
CA GLU A 235 -19.86 22.12 -8.24
C GLU A 235 -18.44 22.55 -7.87
N TRP A 236 -18.00 22.25 -6.64
CA TRP A 236 -16.67 22.62 -6.16
C TRP A 236 -15.57 21.99 -6.99
N VAL A 237 -15.64 20.68 -7.26
CA VAL A 237 -14.62 19.99 -8.04
C VAL A 237 -14.57 20.51 -9.48
N ARG A 238 -15.72 20.77 -10.11
CA ARG A 238 -15.76 21.35 -11.45
C ARG A 238 -15.15 22.73 -11.49
N GLU A 239 -15.45 23.59 -10.52
CA GLU A 239 -14.86 24.92 -10.43
C GLU A 239 -13.34 24.83 -10.25
N ILE A 240 -12.91 24.14 -9.19
CA ILE A 240 -11.53 24.12 -8.70
C ILE A 240 -10.58 23.37 -9.66
N PHE A 241 -10.97 22.18 -10.13
CA PHE A 241 -10.09 21.33 -10.94
C PHE A 241 -10.24 21.54 -12.46
N SER A 242 -11.10 22.46 -12.91
CA SER A 242 -11.22 22.79 -14.35
C SER A 242 -9.92 23.29 -14.97
N GLY A 243 -9.03 23.87 -14.15
CA GLY A 243 -7.72 24.39 -14.58
C GLY A 243 -6.66 23.31 -14.85
N VAL A 244 -6.88 22.04 -14.48
CA VAL A 244 -5.87 20.99 -14.62
C VAL A 244 -5.59 20.73 -16.11
N PRO A 245 -4.33 20.84 -16.57
CA PRO A 245 -4.02 20.78 -17.99
C PRO A 245 -4.24 19.38 -18.56
N ASN A 246 -4.79 19.32 -19.77
CA ASN A 246 -4.88 18.09 -20.56
C ASN A 246 -4.01 18.22 -21.81
N ASN A 247 -2.89 17.51 -21.85
CA ASN A 247 -1.96 17.55 -22.97
C ASN A 247 -2.30 16.56 -24.10
N ALA A 248 -3.33 15.71 -23.91
CA ALA A 248 -3.81 14.70 -24.86
C ALA A 248 -2.74 13.70 -25.36
N GLN A 249 -1.58 13.60 -24.70
CA GLN A 249 -0.55 12.63 -25.04
C GLN A 249 -0.86 11.27 -24.41
N PRO A 250 -0.43 10.13 -24.99
CA PRO A 250 -0.60 8.84 -24.34
C PRO A 250 0.24 8.76 -23.06
N LYS A 251 -0.31 8.07 -22.04
CA LYS A 251 0.41 7.70 -20.82
C LYS A 251 1.61 6.80 -21.22
N PRO A 252 2.78 6.92 -20.56
CA PRO A 252 3.83 5.93 -20.70
C PRO A 252 3.29 4.53 -20.47
N ASP A 253 3.65 3.62 -21.37
CA ASP A 253 3.23 2.23 -21.35
C ASP A 253 4.48 1.36 -21.29
N PHE A 254 4.54 0.48 -20.30
CA PHE A 254 5.64 -0.43 -20.07
C PHE A 254 5.24 -1.89 -20.33
N SER A 255 4.00 -2.14 -20.78
CA SER A 255 3.46 -3.49 -20.97
C SER A 255 4.21 -4.36 -21.99
N GLU A 256 5.08 -3.78 -22.83
CA GLU A 256 5.96 -4.53 -23.72
C GLU A 256 7.23 -5.06 -23.02
N LEU A 257 7.55 -4.56 -21.82
CA LEU A 257 8.73 -4.91 -21.03
C LEU A 257 8.43 -6.04 -20.03
N LEU A 258 7.89 -7.15 -20.49
CA LEU A 258 7.37 -8.21 -19.60
C LEU A 258 8.46 -9.06 -18.92
N ASP A 259 9.72 -8.92 -19.30
CA ASP A 259 10.81 -9.78 -18.83
C ASP A 259 11.97 -8.97 -18.24
N PRO A 260 11.96 -8.72 -16.92
CA PRO A 260 13.04 -8.00 -16.27
C PRO A 260 14.36 -8.77 -16.21
N PHE A 261 14.42 -10.07 -16.50
CA PHE A 261 15.59 -10.92 -16.23
C PHE A 261 15.97 -11.85 -17.39
N ASP A 262 17.25 -12.09 -17.64
CA ASP A 262 17.66 -12.99 -18.74
C ASP A 262 17.56 -14.47 -18.30
N SER A 263 16.57 -15.21 -18.81
CA SER A 263 16.44 -16.65 -18.52
C SER A 263 17.64 -17.50 -19.02
N PRO A 264 18.04 -18.57 -18.30
CA PRO A 264 17.53 -19.03 -17.02
C PRO A 264 18.37 -18.47 -15.85
N ILE A 265 17.76 -17.62 -15.01
CA ILE A 265 18.36 -17.19 -13.75
C ILE A 265 17.97 -18.20 -12.68
N ILE A 266 18.66 -19.34 -12.66
CA ILE A 266 18.73 -20.13 -11.44
C ILE A 266 19.92 -19.57 -10.65
N GLN A 267 19.68 -18.54 -9.83
CA GLN A 267 20.70 -17.95 -8.97
C GLN A 267 20.30 -18.09 -7.50
N LEU A 268 21.21 -18.66 -6.71
CA LEU A 268 21.21 -18.53 -5.27
C LEU A 268 21.82 -17.17 -4.95
N LEU A 269 20.97 -16.24 -4.50
CA LEU A 269 21.41 -14.95 -4.01
C LEU A 269 21.56 -15.04 -2.49
N GLN A 270 22.78 -14.94 -1.99
CA GLN A 270 23.02 -14.88 -0.55
C GLN A 270 23.16 -13.43 -0.14
N VAL A 271 22.46 -13.03 0.93
CA VAL A 271 22.42 -11.64 1.38
C VAL A 271 22.63 -11.59 2.88
N ILE A 272 23.46 -10.64 3.32
CA ILE A 272 23.68 -10.40 4.75
C ILE A 272 22.48 -9.63 5.31
N GLN A 273 21.74 -10.27 6.22
CA GLN A 273 20.61 -9.69 6.94
C GLN A 273 20.49 -10.25 8.37
N PRO A 274 19.86 -9.55 9.32
CA PRO A 274 19.83 -9.97 10.73
C PRO A 274 19.06 -11.27 10.98
N LEU A 275 18.05 -11.58 10.14
CA LEU A 275 17.22 -12.77 10.25
C LEU A 275 17.64 -13.85 9.24
N GLN A 276 17.46 -15.12 9.63
CA GLN A 276 17.60 -16.27 8.73
C GLN A 276 16.29 -16.54 8.00
N ILE A 277 16.23 -16.20 6.71
CA ILE A 277 15.04 -16.34 5.88
C ILE A 277 15.45 -16.94 4.53
N ILE A 278 14.70 -17.92 4.06
CA ILE A 278 14.75 -18.33 2.65
C ILE A 278 13.51 -17.80 1.94
N GLN A 279 13.73 -17.12 0.83
CA GLN A 279 12.68 -16.57 0.01
C GLN A 279 12.82 -17.09 -1.41
N LEU A 280 11.78 -17.78 -1.86
CA LEU A 280 11.62 -18.15 -3.26
C LEU A 280 10.91 -17.00 -3.97
N LEU A 281 11.55 -16.42 -4.98
CA LEU A 281 10.97 -15.37 -5.80
C LEU A 281 10.73 -15.91 -7.21
N GLN A 282 9.49 -15.79 -7.68
CA GLN A 282 9.11 -16.10 -9.05
C GLN A 282 8.44 -14.91 -9.69
N ILE A 283 8.84 -14.64 -10.93
CA ILE A 283 8.30 -13.52 -11.70
C ILE A 283 7.31 -14.08 -12.70
N LEU A 284 6.11 -13.53 -12.64
CA LEU A 284 4.98 -13.93 -13.44
C LEU A 284 4.72 -12.85 -14.49
N GLN A 285 4.71 -13.26 -15.74
CA GLN A 285 4.27 -12.44 -16.85
C GLN A 285 2.75 -12.50 -16.92
N LEU A 286 2.07 -11.39 -16.61
CA LEU A 286 0.61 -11.22 -16.62
C LEU A 286 -0.15 -12.20 -15.71
N LEU A 287 -0.67 -11.70 -14.59
CA LEU A 287 -2.09 -11.37 -14.41
C LEU A 287 -2.30 -10.89 -12.96
N GLN A 288 -3.23 -9.95 -12.80
CA GLN A 288 -3.96 -9.76 -11.54
C GLN A 288 -4.49 -11.12 -11.08
N ILE A 289 -4.44 -11.37 -9.77
CA ILE A 289 -5.01 -12.53 -9.07
C ILE A 289 -4.12 -13.79 -9.09
N ILE A 290 -3.14 -13.80 -8.19
CA ILE A 290 -2.84 -15.00 -7.39
C ILE A 290 -2.89 -14.63 -5.91
N GLN A 291 -4.06 -14.22 -5.42
CA GLN A 291 -4.37 -14.34 -3.99
C GLN A 291 -4.68 -15.80 -3.57
N LEU A 292 -4.52 -16.76 -4.49
CA LEU A 292 -5.12 -18.10 -4.40
C LEU A 292 -4.23 -19.19 -3.79
N LEU A 293 -3.05 -18.86 -3.29
CA LEU A 293 -2.16 -19.83 -2.65
C LEU A 293 -2.06 -19.56 -1.16
N GLN A 294 -3.07 -20.00 -0.40
CA GLN A 294 -2.87 -20.21 1.03
C GLN A 294 -1.91 -21.40 1.22
N ILE A 295 -0.61 -21.11 1.33
CA ILE A 295 0.46 -22.11 1.54
C ILE A 295 0.55 -22.53 3.02
N ILE A 296 -0.44 -22.17 3.84
CA ILE A 296 -0.49 -22.39 5.30
C ILE A 296 -0.20 -23.86 5.68
N HIS A 297 -0.60 -24.81 4.83
CA HIS A 297 -0.40 -26.25 5.08
C HIS A 297 1.05 -26.72 4.94
N LEU A 298 1.90 -26.01 4.20
CA LEU A 298 3.33 -26.32 4.10
C LEU A 298 4.02 -26.17 5.47
N LEU A 299 3.53 -25.26 6.31
CA LEU A 299 4.10 -24.99 7.64
C LEU A 299 3.98 -26.20 8.58
N GLN A 300 2.90 -26.99 8.47
CA GLN A 300 2.69 -28.17 9.32
C GLN A 300 3.70 -29.30 9.06
N ILE A 301 4.27 -29.35 7.86
CA ILE A 301 5.23 -30.40 7.45
C ILE A 301 6.67 -29.93 7.69
N ILE A 302 6.93 -28.62 7.68
CA ILE A 302 8.25 -28.01 7.88
C ILE A 302 8.47 -27.60 9.36
N GLN A 303 7.66 -28.11 10.31
CA GLN A 303 7.62 -27.63 11.71
C GLN A 303 8.97 -27.61 12.47
N CYS A 304 9.97 -28.41 12.08
CA CYS A 304 11.30 -28.38 12.70
C CYS A 304 12.29 -27.43 11.99
N TRP A 305 12.02 -27.07 10.73
CA TRP A 305 12.92 -26.28 9.88
C TRP A 305 12.44 -24.85 9.65
N ALA A 306 11.16 -24.55 9.90
CA ALA A 306 10.57 -23.23 9.69
C ALA A 306 9.79 -22.73 10.91
N MET A 307 9.88 -21.42 11.14
CA MET A 307 9.16 -20.69 12.18
C MET A 307 7.90 -20.02 11.64
N ALA A 308 7.96 -19.52 10.40
CA ALA A 308 6.88 -18.82 9.73
C ALA A 308 6.96 -19.02 8.22
N LEU A 309 5.82 -18.93 7.53
CA LEU A 309 5.73 -19.03 6.09
C LEU A 309 4.66 -18.08 5.57
N PHE A 310 5.04 -17.33 4.53
CA PHE A 310 4.18 -16.39 3.83
C PHE A 310 4.29 -16.68 2.34
N GLY A 311 3.17 -16.74 1.64
CA GLY A 311 3.12 -17.01 0.22
C GLY A 311 2.11 -16.09 -0.43
N GLY A 312 2.50 -15.40 -1.51
CA GLY A 312 1.61 -14.50 -2.22
C GLY A 312 2.33 -13.40 -2.98
N ASN A 313 1.52 -12.52 -3.56
CA ASN A 313 1.94 -11.29 -4.21
C ASN A 313 1.79 -10.16 -3.20
N SER A 314 2.79 -9.28 -3.15
CA SER A 314 2.71 -8.00 -2.45
C SER A 314 2.10 -6.98 -3.41
N GLU A 315 1.40 -5.99 -2.84
CA GLU A 315 0.63 -4.99 -3.60
C GLU A 315 1.45 -3.72 -3.89
N THR A 316 2.73 -3.68 -3.50
CA THR A 316 3.61 -2.56 -3.86
C THR A 316 3.80 -2.46 -5.37
N GLY A 317 3.99 -1.25 -5.91
CA GLY A 317 4.25 -1.07 -7.33
C GLY A 317 5.57 -1.69 -7.80
N PHE A 318 6.50 -2.00 -6.90
CA PHE A 318 7.66 -2.82 -7.24
C PHE A 318 7.26 -4.27 -7.48
N ASP A 319 6.44 -4.87 -6.62
CA ASP A 319 6.02 -6.27 -6.76
C ASP A 319 4.90 -6.47 -7.78
N GLN A 320 4.07 -5.47 -8.04
CA GLN A 320 2.94 -5.53 -8.97
C GLN A 320 2.82 -4.26 -9.81
N ASN A 321 3.03 -4.37 -11.12
CA ASN A 321 2.94 -3.25 -12.05
C ASN A 321 2.59 -3.74 -13.47
N SER A 322 2.52 -2.81 -14.43
CA SER A 322 2.18 -3.15 -15.81
C SER A 322 3.19 -4.05 -16.53
N THR A 323 4.40 -4.21 -15.98
CA THR A 323 5.49 -5.00 -16.57
C THR A 323 5.54 -6.43 -16.05
N TYR A 324 5.33 -6.63 -14.75
CA TYR A 324 5.39 -7.97 -14.13
C TYR A 324 4.62 -8.01 -12.81
N SER A 325 4.45 -9.22 -12.29
CA SER A 325 4.07 -9.45 -10.90
C SER A 325 5.02 -10.45 -10.23
N ILE A 326 5.42 -10.19 -8.99
CA ILE A 326 6.30 -11.04 -8.19
C ILE A 326 5.44 -11.91 -7.28
N PHE A 327 5.49 -13.23 -7.50
CA PHE A 327 4.99 -14.21 -6.56
C PHE A 327 6.13 -14.66 -5.65
N SER A 328 5.94 -14.50 -4.34
CA SER A 328 6.97 -14.84 -3.36
C SER A 328 6.50 -15.91 -2.38
N ILE A 329 7.41 -16.82 -2.01
CA ILE A 329 7.23 -17.72 -0.87
C ILE A 329 8.39 -17.46 0.08
N SER A 330 8.10 -16.81 1.20
CA SER A 330 9.05 -16.45 2.25
C SER A 330 8.92 -17.39 3.43
N ILE A 331 10.02 -18.00 3.85
CA ILE A 331 10.06 -18.95 4.97
C ILE A 331 11.13 -18.49 5.96
N THR A 332 10.70 -18.18 7.18
CA THR A 332 11.63 -17.90 8.29
C THR A 332 12.18 -19.22 8.81
N LEU A 333 13.50 -19.38 8.81
CA LEU A 333 14.15 -20.66 9.08
C LEU A 333 14.61 -20.77 10.54
N THR A 334 14.62 -22.01 11.05
CA THR A 334 15.42 -22.36 12.24
C THR A 334 16.88 -22.57 11.84
N ASP A 335 17.80 -22.67 12.80
CA ASP A 335 19.21 -22.99 12.50
C ASP A 335 19.36 -24.33 11.75
N GLU A 336 18.51 -25.32 12.06
CA GLU A 336 18.48 -26.60 11.34
C GLU A 336 17.90 -26.43 9.93
N GLY A 337 16.85 -25.64 9.78
CA GLY A 337 16.29 -25.30 8.48
C GLY A 337 17.27 -24.56 7.57
N PHE A 338 18.09 -23.67 8.14
CA PHE A 338 19.16 -22.98 7.41
C PHE A 338 20.23 -23.94 6.91
N GLN A 339 20.60 -24.96 7.67
CA GLN A 339 21.54 -25.99 7.21
C GLN A 339 20.95 -26.89 6.10
N ASN A 340 19.62 -27.00 6.02
CA ASN A 340 18.88 -27.86 5.10
C ASN A 340 18.00 -27.06 4.13
N PHE A 341 18.40 -25.84 3.78
CA PHE A 341 17.56 -24.91 3.03
C PHE A 341 17.19 -25.41 1.63
N TYR A 342 18.04 -26.24 1.01
CA TYR A 342 17.71 -26.88 -0.27
C TYR A 342 16.58 -27.91 -0.13
N GLN A 343 16.55 -28.66 0.97
CA GLN A 343 15.48 -29.60 1.29
C GLN A 343 14.18 -28.85 1.55
N VAL A 344 14.23 -27.71 2.26
CA VAL A 344 13.08 -26.82 2.46
C VAL A 344 12.54 -26.32 1.11
N ALA A 345 13.40 -25.79 0.24
CA ALA A 345 13.01 -25.35 -1.10
C ALA A 345 12.43 -26.52 -1.94
N HIS A 346 12.98 -27.73 -1.81
CA HIS A 346 12.46 -28.90 -2.49
C HIS A 346 11.05 -29.27 -2.03
N LEU A 347 10.74 -29.16 -0.73
CA LEU A 347 9.37 -29.37 -0.21
C LEU A 347 8.38 -28.36 -0.79
N VAL A 348 8.80 -27.10 -0.94
CA VAL A 348 8.00 -26.07 -1.64
C VAL A 348 7.70 -26.51 -3.07
N PHE A 349 8.72 -26.94 -3.82
CA PHE A 349 8.52 -27.41 -5.20
C PHE A 349 7.69 -28.69 -5.30
N GLN A 350 7.77 -29.60 -4.33
CA GLN A 350 6.88 -30.76 -4.25
C GLN A 350 5.42 -30.35 -4.01
N TYR A 351 5.18 -29.32 -3.20
CA TYR A 351 3.85 -28.77 -2.98
C TYR A 351 3.30 -28.10 -4.24
N LEU A 352 4.11 -27.27 -4.91
CA LEU A 352 3.75 -26.67 -6.19
C LEU A 352 3.44 -27.74 -7.25
N LYS A 353 4.26 -28.80 -7.32
CA LYS A 353 4.01 -29.95 -8.21
C LYS A 353 2.70 -30.67 -7.87
N MET A 354 2.41 -30.87 -6.59
CA MET A 354 1.13 -31.44 -6.14
C MET A 354 -0.04 -30.58 -6.62
N LEU A 355 0.03 -29.26 -6.43
CA LEU A 355 -1.01 -28.32 -6.88
C LEU A 355 -1.19 -28.35 -8.40
N GLN A 356 -0.10 -28.38 -9.17
CA GLN A 356 -0.14 -28.53 -10.63
C GLN A 356 -0.79 -29.85 -11.05
N SER A 357 -0.57 -30.93 -10.29
CA SER A 357 -1.12 -32.26 -10.58
C SER A 357 -2.61 -32.38 -10.25
N LEU A 358 -3.03 -31.78 -9.12
CA LEU A 358 -4.44 -31.77 -8.70
C LEU A 358 -5.28 -30.77 -9.49
N GLY A 359 -4.64 -29.71 -9.98
CA GLY A 359 -5.29 -28.62 -10.70
C GLY A 359 -6.10 -27.68 -9.80
N PRO A 360 -6.71 -26.64 -10.39
CA PRO A 360 -7.51 -25.65 -9.68
C PRO A 360 -8.68 -26.28 -8.92
N GLN A 361 -8.92 -25.84 -7.69
CA GLN A 361 -9.96 -26.39 -6.81
C GLN A 361 -11.08 -25.37 -6.61
N GLN A 362 -12.23 -25.60 -7.24
CA GLN A 362 -13.39 -24.71 -7.13
C GLN A 362 -13.86 -24.51 -5.68
N ARG A 363 -13.87 -25.57 -4.87
CA ARG A 363 -14.23 -25.49 -3.44
C ARG A 363 -13.38 -24.43 -2.70
N ILE A 364 -12.06 -24.46 -2.87
CA ILE A 364 -11.14 -23.55 -2.18
C ILE A 364 -11.39 -22.11 -2.65
N TYR A 365 -11.60 -21.92 -3.96
CA TYR A 365 -11.97 -20.61 -4.49
C TYR A 365 -13.26 -20.08 -3.86
N GLU A 366 -14.31 -20.90 -3.78
CA GLU A 366 -15.60 -20.51 -3.19
C GLU A 366 -15.51 -20.26 -1.68
N GLU A 367 -14.63 -20.96 -0.97
CA GLU A 367 -14.35 -20.70 0.45
C GLU A 367 -13.71 -19.33 0.63
N ILE A 368 -12.67 -18.99 -0.14
CA ILE A 368 -12.03 -17.67 -0.08
C ILE A 368 -13.00 -16.58 -0.53
N GLN A 369 -13.71 -16.78 -1.65
CA GLN A 369 -14.71 -15.83 -2.14
C GLN A 369 -15.77 -15.50 -1.07
N LYS A 370 -16.22 -16.49 -0.29
CA LYS A 370 -17.15 -16.25 0.83
C LYS A 370 -16.50 -15.45 1.96
N ILE A 371 -15.24 -15.73 2.29
CA ILE A 371 -14.50 -15.00 3.32
C ILE A 371 -14.39 -13.52 2.91
N GLU A 372 -13.89 -13.25 1.70
CA GLU A 372 -13.75 -11.87 1.18
C GLU A 372 -15.10 -11.15 1.08
N ALA A 373 -16.15 -11.84 0.59
CA ALA A 373 -17.49 -11.24 0.51
C ALA A 373 -18.07 -10.92 1.90
N ASN A 374 -17.79 -11.75 2.91
CA ASN A 374 -18.21 -11.50 4.28
C ASN A 374 -17.43 -10.33 4.90
N GLU A 375 -16.11 -10.28 4.70
CA GLU A 375 -15.30 -9.16 5.21
C GLU A 375 -15.73 -7.84 4.56
N PHE A 376 -15.94 -7.80 3.24
CA PHE A 376 -16.46 -6.62 2.55
C PHE A 376 -17.84 -6.17 3.09
N HIS A 377 -18.76 -7.12 3.29
CA HIS A 377 -20.12 -6.77 3.71
C HIS A 377 -20.22 -6.32 5.17
N TYR A 378 -19.32 -6.81 6.03
CA TYR A 378 -19.27 -6.50 7.46
C TYR A 378 -17.97 -5.78 7.84
N GLN A 379 -17.40 -5.03 6.91
CA GLN A 379 -16.20 -4.24 7.12
C GLN A 379 -16.51 -3.14 8.13
N GLU A 380 -15.57 -2.89 9.04
CA GLU A 380 -15.63 -1.71 9.89
C GLU A 380 -15.32 -0.47 9.06
N GLN A 381 -15.80 0.69 9.50
CA GLN A 381 -15.46 1.95 8.83
C GLN A 381 -13.93 2.09 8.81
N THR A 382 -13.38 2.14 7.61
CA THR A 382 -11.93 2.33 7.39
C THR A 382 -11.60 3.79 7.64
N ASP A 383 -10.33 4.06 7.96
CA ASP A 383 -9.86 5.43 8.05
C ASP A 383 -10.21 6.17 6.74
N PRO A 384 -10.92 7.31 6.80
CA PRO A 384 -11.33 8.03 5.61
C PRO A 384 -10.18 8.41 4.67
N ILE A 385 -8.98 8.69 5.20
CA ILE A 385 -7.83 9.06 4.38
C ILE A 385 -7.31 7.87 3.57
N GLU A 386 -7.19 6.70 4.21
CA GLU A 386 -6.82 5.43 3.56
C GLU A 386 -7.88 5.06 2.51
N TYR A 387 -9.15 5.26 2.83
CA TYR A 387 -10.26 4.94 1.93
C TYR A 387 -10.26 5.78 0.64
N VAL A 388 -10.01 7.09 0.73
CA VAL A 388 -9.90 7.93 -0.48
C VAL A 388 -8.63 7.62 -1.28
N GLU A 389 -7.52 7.27 -0.62
CA GLU A 389 -6.27 6.81 -1.24
C GLU A 389 -6.53 5.56 -2.10
N ASP A 390 -7.08 4.50 -1.48
CA ASP A 390 -7.40 3.23 -2.15
C ASP A 390 -8.32 3.44 -3.35
N ILE A 391 -9.37 4.25 -3.20
CA ILE A 391 -10.31 4.54 -4.29
C ILE A 391 -9.60 5.26 -5.45
N CYS A 392 -8.77 6.26 -5.16
CA CYS A 392 -8.11 7.02 -6.21
C CYS A 392 -7.11 6.15 -6.99
N GLU A 393 -6.46 5.20 -6.31
CA GLU A 393 -5.63 4.16 -6.90
C GLU A 393 -6.44 3.15 -7.72
N ASN A 394 -7.54 2.63 -7.17
CA ASN A 394 -8.42 1.66 -7.81
C ASN A 394 -9.00 2.20 -9.12
N MET A 395 -9.27 3.50 -9.20
CA MET A 395 -9.67 4.14 -10.45
C MET A 395 -8.60 4.06 -11.56
N GLN A 396 -7.33 3.88 -11.23
CA GLN A 396 -6.25 3.65 -12.21
C GLN A 396 -6.22 2.21 -12.72
N LEU A 397 -6.66 1.25 -11.91
CA LEU A 397 -6.50 -0.19 -12.15
C LEU A 397 -7.77 -0.86 -12.68
N PHE A 398 -8.93 -0.46 -12.17
CA PHE A 398 -10.19 -1.14 -12.40
C PHE A 398 -11.14 -0.34 -13.31
N PRO A 399 -12.11 -1.01 -13.96
CA PRO A 399 -13.21 -0.30 -14.61
C PRO A 399 -14.16 0.30 -13.56
N LYS A 400 -15.02 1.23 -14.00
CA LYS A 400 -15.88 2.03 -13.11
C LYS A 400 -16.80 1.21 -12.19
N GLU A 401 -17.21 0.03 -12.64
CA GLU A 401 -18.08 -0.88 -11.89
C GLU A 401 -17.36 -1.50 -10.68
N HIS A 402 -16.03 -1.46 -10.67
CA HIS A 402 -15.17 -2.14 -9.71
C HIS A 402 -14.25 -1.19 -8.94
N PHE A 403 -14.50 0.13 -8.96
CA PHE A 403 -13.70 1.08 -8.17
C PHE A 403 -13.73 0.80 -6.66
N LEU A 404 -14.84 0.26 -6.13
CA LEU A 404 -15.02 -0.04 -4.70
C LEU A 404 -14.87 -1.52 -4.36
N THR A 405 -14.70 -2.38 -5.36
CA THR A 405 -14.81 -3.84 -5.17
C THR A 405 -13.72 -4.64 -5.89
N GLY A 406 -12.93 -4.01 -6.76
CA GLY A 406 -12.00 -4.71 -7.66
C GLY A 406 -10.80 -5.33 -6.95
N ASP A 407 -10.38 -4.71 -5.87
CA ASP A 407 -9.33 -5.11 -4.95
C ASP A 407 -9.82 -6.05 -3.85
N GLN A 408 -11.09 -5.95 -3.44
CA GLN A 408 -11.62 -6.72 -2.31
C GLN A 408 -12.45 -7.95 -2.69
N LEU A 409 -13.17 -7.95 -3.82
CA LEU A 409 -14.10 -9.03 -4.16
C LEU A 409 -13.55 -9.97 -5.24
N MET A 410 -13.82 -11.26 -5.05
CA MET A 410 -13.61 -12.29 -6.06
C MET A 410 -14.87 -12.49 -6.91
N PHE A 411 -14.79 -12.23 -8.22
CA PHE A 411 -15.98 -12.27 -9.10
C PHE A 411 -16.23 -13.62 -9.78
N GLN A 412 -15.25 -14.13 -10.54
CA GLN A 412 -15.42 -15.32 -11.37
C GLN A 412 -14.30 -16.33 -11.14
N TYR A 413 -14.69 -17.59 -10.88
CA TYR A 413 -13.77 -18.72 -10.90
C TYR A 413 -13.35 -19.03 -12.35
N SER A 414 -12.07 -18.83 -12.67
CA SER A 414 -11.47 -19.29 -13.92
C SER A 414 -10.37 -20.31 -13.63
N PRO A 415 -10.63 -21.61 -13.82
CA PRO A 415 -9.59 -22.63 -13.68
C PRO A 415 -8.47 -22.44 -14.71
N GLU A 416 -8.76 -21.89 -15.89
CA GLU A 416 -7.76 -21.65 -16.94
C GLU A 416 -6.69 -20.65 -16.48
N VAL A 417 -7.10 -19.54 -15.86
CA VAL A 417 -6.18 -18.53 -15.32
C VAL A 417 -5.34 -19.11 -14.19
N ILE A 418 -5.96 -19.84 -13.26
CA ILE A 418 -5.25 -20.48 -12.13
C ILE A 418 -4.26 -21.53 -12.65
N SER A 419 -4.65 -22.35 -13.62
CA SER A 419 -3.76 -23.33 -14.25
C SER A 419 -2.60 -22.67 -14.99
N ALA A 420 -2.86 -21.57 -15.71
CA ALA A 420 -1.82 -20.81 -16.40
C ALA A 420 -0.80 -20.26 -15.40
N ALA A 421 -1.26 -19.63 -14.32
CA ALA A 421 -0.43 -19.16 -13.22
C ALA A 421 0.40 -20.30 -12.59
N LEU A 422 -0.24 -21.40 -12.17
CA LEU A 422 0.42 -22.56 -11.57
C LEU A 422 1.49 -23.16 -12.49
N SER A 423 1.28 -23.14 -13.81
CA SER A 423 2.25 -23.67 -14.79
C SER A 423 3.56 -22.88 -14.86
N LEU A 424 3.56 -21.63 -14.39
CA LEU A 424 4.75 -20.79 -14.31
C LEU A 424 5.54 -21.03 -13.02
N LEU A 425 4.93 -21.65 -12.01
CA LEU A 425 5.55 -21.89 -10.71
C LEU A 425 6.45 -23.13 -10.73
N THR A 426 7.59 -23.03 -11.43
CA THR A 426 8.56 -24.11 -11.63
C THR A 426 9.97 -23.75 -11.15
N PRO A 427 10.80 -24.74 -10.74
CA PRO A 427 12.15 -24.47 -10.25
C PRO A 427 13.05 -23.72 -11.22
N ASP A 428 12.90 -23.93 -12.54
CA ASP A 428 13.68 -23.27 -13.59
C ASP A 428 13.31 -21.80 -13.80
N ARG A 429 12.20 -21.35 -13.22
CA ARG A 429 11.71 -19.95 -13.25
C ARG A 429 11.83 -19.26 -11.89
N SER A 430 12.51 -19.90 -10.93
CA SER A 430 12.68 -19.40 -9.57
C SER A 430 14.06 -18.81 -9.31
N ASN A 431 14.07 -17.68 -8.60
CA ASN A 431 15.23 -17.17 -7.89
C ASN A 431 15.16 -17.59 -6.42
N LEU A 432 16.30 -18.01 -5.85
CA LEU A 432 16.38 -18.40 -4.45
C LEU A 432 17.18 -17.34 -3.69
N LEU A 433 16.53 -16.58 -2.81
CA LEU A 433 17.17 -15.65 -1.90
C LEU A 433 17.38 -16.31 -0.55
N LEU A 434 18.62 -16.38 -0.09
CA LEU A 434 18.99 -16.82 1.25
C LEU A 434 19.51 -15.63 2.04
N LEU A 435 18.70 -15.15 2.99
CA LEU A 435 19.01 -14.04 3.88
C LEU A 435 19.52 -14.61 5.20
N SER A 436 20.70 -14.21 5.66
CA SER A 436 21.24 -14.69 6.94
C SER A 436 22.42 -13.84 7.42
N PRO A 437 22.59 -13.66 8.75
CA PRO A 437 23.76 -12.99 9.30
C PRO A 437 25.02 -13.82 9.10
N ASN A 438 24.90 -15.14 8.92
CA ASN A 438 26.01 -16.08 8.76
C ASN A 438 26.77 -15.90 7.43
N HIS A 439 26.26 -15.07 6.50
CA HIS A 439 26.95 -14.74 5.26
C HIS A 439 28.00 -13.63 5.42
N GLU A 440 28.18 -13.08 6.63
CA GLU A 440 29.20 -12.08 6.90
C GLU A 440 30.60 -12.56 6.47
N GLY A 441 31.33 -11.73 5.72
CA GLY A 441 32.64 -12.06 5.15
C GLY A 441 32.63 -12.93 3.88
N HIS A 442 31.48 -13.45 3.45
CA HIS A 442 31.35 -14.35 2.29
C HIS A 442 30.67 -13.68 1.07
N CYS A 443 30.18 -12.45 1.23
CA CYS A 443 29.50 -11.67 0.19
C CYS A 443 30.39 -10.55 -0.35
N PRO A 444 31.11 -10.75 -1.49
CA PRO A 444 32.05 -9.77 -2.01
C PRO A 444 31.39 -8.64 -2.83
N LEU A 445 30.16 -8.86 -3.31
CA LEU A 445 29.44 -7.90 -4.12
C LEU A 445 28.69 -6.90 -3.24
N ARG A 446 28.48 -5.70 -3.79
CA ARG A 446 27.78 -4.62 -3.10
C ARG A 446 26.84 -3.91 -4.05
N GLU A 447 25.56 -3.87 -3.72
CA GLU A 447 24.55 -3.08 -4.41
C GLU A 447 24.92 -1.59 -4.28
N LYS A 448 24.73 -0.84 -5.37
CA LYS A 448 25.25 0.52 -5.55
C LYS A 448 24.68 1.52 -4.55
N TRP A 449 23.38 1.51 -4.33
CA TRP A 449 22.67 2.57 -3.61
C TRP A 449 22.66 2.29 -2.10
N PHE A 450 21.99 1.24 -1.69
CA PHE A 450 21.81 0.84 -0.29
C PHE A 450 23.06 0.17 0.29
N GLY A 451 24.01 -0.24 -0.57
CA GLY A 451 25.24 -0.88 -0.11
C GLY A 451 25.02 -2.29 0.43
N THR A 452 23.95 -2.96 -0.02
CA THR A 452 23.62 -4.33 0.36
C THR A 452 24.72 -5.27 -0.09
N HIS A 453 25.29 -6.03 0.84
CA HIS A 453 26.33 -7.01 0.53
C HIS A 453 25.67 -8.33 0.13
N TYR A 454 26.11 -8.89 -0.99
CA TYR A 454 25.56 -10.13 -1.50
C TYR A 454 26.60 -10.98 -2.24
N SER A 455 26.26 -12.23 -2.52
CA SER A 455 26.92 -13.09 -3.48
C SER A 455 25.88 -13.72 -4.40
N VAL A 456 26.31 -14.07 -5.61
CA VAL A 456 25.50 -14.79 -6.59
C VAL A 456 26.18 -16.11 -6.84
N GLU A 457 25.47 -17.20 -6.59
CA GLU A 457 25.96 -18.55 -6.80
C GLU A 457 25.02 -19.34 -7.71
N ASP A 458 25.61 -20.26 -8.46
CA ASP A 458 24.86 -21.29 -9.18
C ASP A 458 24.26 -22.29 -8.17
N ILE A 459 22.99 -22.66 -8.36
CA ILE A 459 22.40 -23.77 -7.59
C ILE A 459 23.24 -25.04 -7.77
N GLN A 460 23.51 -25.72 -6.65
CA GLN A 460 24.28 -26.96 -6.59
C GLN A 460 23.81 -27.98 -7.63
N GLN A 461 24.76 -28.63 -8.31
CA GLN A 461 24.49 -29.51 -9.44
C GLN A 461 23.50 -30.63 -9.11
N GLU A 462 23.61 -31.23 -7.92
CA GLU A 462 22.68 -32.27 -7.45
C GLU A 462 21.23 -31.78 -7.44
N TRP A 463 20.98 -30.61 -6.86
CA TRP A 463 19.65 -30.01 -6.78
C TRP A 463 19.15 -29.54 -8.15
N ARG A 464 20.05 -28.98 -8.97
CA ARG A 464 19.73 -28.59 -10.35
C ARG A 464 19.28 -29.80 -11.18
N GLU A 465 20.01 -30.91 -11.11
CA GLU A 465 19.63 -32.14 -11.81
C GLU A 465 18.33 -32.74 -11.27
N ARG A 466 18.12 -32.68 -9.95
CA ARG A 466 16.89 -33.15 -9.30
C ARG A 466 15.67 -32.34 -9.75
N TRP A 467 15.77 -31.01 -9.78
CA TRP A 467 14.68 -30.12 -10.15
C TRP A 467 14.41 -30.07 -11.66
N ASN A 468 15.41 -30.37 -12.49
CA ASN A 468 15.24 -30.52 -13.94
C ASN A 468 14.61 -31.86 -14.36
N ARG A 469 14.55 -32.84 -13.46
CA ARG A 469 13.88 -34.12 -13.68
C ARG A 469 12.48 -34.07 -13.07
N ASP A 470 11.63 -35.00 -13.51
CA ASP A 470 10.34 -35.20 -12.86
C ASP A 470 10.54 -35.85 -11.47
N PHE A 471 10.55 -35.04 -10.40
CA PHE A 471 10.81 -35.49 -9.03
C PHE A 471 9.54 -36.00 -8.33
N GLU A 472 9.64 -37.02 -7.47
CA GLU A 472 8.48 -37.69 -6.87
C GLU A 472 7.61 -36.77 -6.00
N HIS A 473 6.30 -37.04 -5.98
CA HIS A 473 5.37 -36.41 -5.03
C HIS A 473 5.67 -36.84 -3.61
N ASN A 474 5.53 -35.92 -2.66
CA ASN A 474 5.55 -36.25 -1.23
C ASN A 474 4.11 -36.57 -0.78
N SER A 475 3.90 -37.79 -0.27
CA SER A 475 2.58 -38.27 0.18
C SER A 475 2.03 -37.55 1.41
N ASP A 476 2.90 -36.87 2.16
CA ASP A 476 2.50 -36.14 3.36
C ASP A 476 1.90 -34.76 3.01
N LEU A 477 2.14 -34.26 1.79
CA LEU A 477 1.55 -33.01 1.30
C LEU A 477 0.11 -33.26 0.86
N HIS A 478 -0.81 -32.40 1.30
CA HIS A 478 -2.22 -32.47 0.92
C HIS A 478 -2.86 -31.07 0.90
N LEU A 479 -4.02 -30.96 0.25
CA LEU A 479 -4.83 -29.74 0.26
C LEU A 479 -5.44 -29.48 1.66
N PRO A 480 -5.80 -28.23 1.98
CA PRO A 480 -6.59 -27.91 3.16
C PRO A 480 -7.89 -28.71 3.18
N VAL A 481 -8.27 -29.19 4.36
CA VAL A 481 -9.63 -29.69 4.59
C VAL A 481 -10.62 -28.52 4.54
N GLU A 482 -11.90 -28.82 4.39
CA GLU A 482 -12.97 -27.82 4.42
C GLU A 482 -12.93 -26.98 5.69
N ASN A 483 -12.94 -25.65 5.53
CA ASN A 483 -12.92 -24.71 6.64
C ASN A 483 -14.31 -24.60 7.28
N LYS A 484 -14.47 -25.25 8.44
CA LYS A 484 -15.72 -25.25 9.22
C LYS A 484 -15.95 -23.97 10.03
N PHE A 485 -15.02 -23.02 9.99
CA PHE A 485 -15.10 -21.77 10.74
C PHE A 485 -15.56 -20.58 9.90
N ILE A 486 -15.84 -20.77 8.61
CA ILE A 486 -16.47 -19.73 7.78
C ILE A 486 -17.87 -19.45 8.33
N ALA A 487 -18.11 -18.22 8.76
CA ALA A 487 -19.39 -17.82 9.34
C ALA A 487 -20.52 -17.90 8.31
N THR A 488 -21.68 -18.40 8.74
CA THR A 488 -22.90 -18.51 7.92
C THR A 488 -24.13 -17.86 8.55
N ASP A 489 -24.08 -17.57 9.86
CA ASP A 489 -25.13 -16.88 10.60
C ASP A 489 -24.60 -15.50 11.01
N PHE A 490 -25.17 -14.47 10.40
CA PHE A 490 -24.87 -13.07 10.68
C PHE A 490 -26.03 -12.36 11.39
N SER A 491 -26.95 -13.12 11.98
CA SER A 491 -28.06 -12.56 12.74
C SER A 491 -27.55 -11.79 13.96
N LEU A 492 -27.87 -10.50 14.02
CA LEU A 492 -27.62 -9.69 15.20
C LEU A 492 -28.46 -10.21 16.36
N LYS A 493 -27.81 -10.45 17.50
CA LYS A 493 -28.51 -10.88 18.71
C LYS A 493 -29.28 -9.70 19.30
N LEU A 494 -30.52 -9.94 19.73
CA LEU A 494 -31.32 -8.97 20.46
C LEU A 494 -30.69 -8.69 21.83
N SER A 495 -30.94 -7.49 22.38
CA SER A 495 -30.39 -7.12 23.69
C SER A 495 -31.05 -7.98 24.76
N ASP A 496 -30.23 -8.73 25.50
CA ASP A 496 -30.63 -9.48 26.69
C ASP A 496 -30.29 -8.74 27.98
N CYS A 497 -29.64 -7.57 27.87
CA CYS A 497 -29.36 -6.64 28.95
C CYS A 497 -29.79 -5.20 28.58
N PRO A 498 -29.96 -4.30 29.57
CA PRO A 498 -30.10 -2.88 29.29
C PRO A 498 -28.87 -2.35 28.55
N ASP A 499 -29.08 -1.37 27.66
CA ASP A 499 -27.98 -0.72 26.96
C ASP A 499 -27.19 0.15 27.94
N THR A 500 -25.86 0.07 27.85
CA THR A 500 -24.94 0.83 28.70
C THR A 500 -23.88 1.52 27.85
N GLU A 501 -23.54 2.76 28.20
CA GLU A 501 -22.50 3.53 27.52
C GLU A 501 -21.11 2.90 27.70
N LEU A 502 -20.85 2.34 28.88
CA LEU A 502 -19.57 1.72 29.24
C LEU A 502 -19.73 0.21 29.53
N PRO A 503 -18.64 -0.58 29.42
CA PRO A 503 -18.64 -1.97 29.84
C PRO A 503 -19.00 -2.14 31.31
N VAL A 504 -19.92 -3.06 31.58
CA VAL A 504 -20.38 -3.38 32.93
C VAL A 504 -19.68 -4.62 33.44
N ARG A 505 -19.27 -4.59 34.71
CA ARG A 505 -18.72 -5.77 35.38
C ARG A 505 -19.82 -6.76 35.72
N VAL A 506 -19.92 -7.83 34.94
CA VAL A 506 -20.94 -8.89 35.10
C VAL A 506 -20.60 -9.83 36.26
N THR A 507 -19.32 -10.12 36.47
CA THR A 507 -18.88 -11.02 37.54
C THR A 507 -17.52 -10.60 38.06
N ALA A 508 -17.33 -10.71 39.37
CA ALA A 508 -16.04 -10.55 40.03
C ALA A 508 -15.93 -11.60 41.14
N ASN A 509 -14.88 -12.42 41.11
CA ASN A 509 -14.57 -13.39 42.15
C ASN A 509 -13.05 -13.62 42.22
N ASP A 510 -12.61 -14.52 43.10
CA ASP A 510 -11.19 -14.83 43.32
C ASP A 510 -10.45 -15.34 42.07
N ARG A 511 -11.18 -15.75 41.02
CA ARG A 511 -10.61 -16.21 39.74
C ARG A 511 -10.51 -15.11 38.67
N GLY A 512 -11.11 -13.94 38.89
CA GLY A 512 -11.04 -12.81 37.97
C GLY A 512 -12.33 -12.01 37.86
N CYS A 513 -12.30 -11.05 36.94
CA CYS A 513 -13.42 -10.18 36.60
C CYS A 513 -13.84 -10.37 35.15
N LEU A 514 -15.15 -10.42 34.90
CA LEU A 514 -15.74 -10.39 33.58
C LEU A 514 -16.42 -9.03 33.37
N TRP A 515 -16.03 -8.35 32.31
CA TRP A 515 -16.65 -7.13 31.82
C TRP A 515 -17.36 -7.42 30.51
N TYR A 516 -18.55 -6.85 30.32
CA TYR A 516 -19.36 -7.05 29.13
C TYR A 516 -19.99 -5.72 28.70
N LYS A 517 -19.97 -5.48 27.40
CA LYS A 517 -20.75 -4.44 26.73
C LYS A 517 -21.30 -5.06 25.45
N LYS A 518 -22.60 -4.92 25.22
CA LYS A 518 -23.16 -5.23 23.92
C LYS A 518 -22.88 -4.06 22.98
N ASP A 519 -22.46 -4.34 21.75
CA ASP A 519 -22.36 -3.31 20.73
C ASP A 519 -23.76 -2.75 20.40
N SER A 520 -23.84 -1.42 20.41
CA SER A 520 -25.01 -0.63 20.04
C SER A 520 -24.67 0.44 18.99
N LYS A 521 -23.39 0.54 18.58
CA LYS A 521 -22.90 1.59 17.68
C LYS A 521 -22.74 1.05 16.26
N PHE A 522 -22.07 -0.09 16.10
CA PHE A 522 -21.65 -0.57 14.79
C PHE A 522 -22.67 -1.50 14.13
N ASN A 523 -23.48 -2.23 14.91
CA ASN A 523 -24.52 -3.14 14.42
C ASN A 523 -23.99 -4.17 13.41
N ILE A 524 -22.75 -4.62 13.60
CA ILE A 524 -22.09 -5.64 12.79
C ILE A 524 -22.04 -6.97 13.55
N PRO A 525 -22.03 -8.12 12.86
CA PRO A 525 -21.99 -9.46 13.48
C PRO A 525 -20.59 -9.83 13.97
N LYS A 526 -19.89 -8.90 14.63
CA LYS A 526 -18.55 -9.07 15.22
C LYS A 526 -18.60 -8.89 16.73
N GLY A 527 -17.64 -9.49 17.43
CA GLY A 527 -17.52 -9.38 18.88
C GLY A 527 -16.07 -9.53 19.32
N VAL A 528 -15.62 -8.69 20.25
CA VAL A 528 -14.25 -8.68 20.74
C VAL A 528 -14.20 -9.33 22.12
N CYS A 529 -13.35 -10.34 22.28
CA CYS A 529 -13.11 -10.99 23.57
C CYS A 529 -11.64 -10.78 23.98
N VAL A 530 -11.42 -10.01 25.04
CA VAL A 530 -10.09 -9.74 25.60
C VAL A 530 -9.94 -10.50 26.92
N CYS A 531 -8.89 -11.30 27.05
CA CYS A 531 -8.56 -12.02 28.28
C CYS A 531 -7.17 -11.59 28.77
N VAL A 532 -7.11 -11.07 30.00
CA VAL A 532 -5.86 -10.70 30.66
C VAL A 532 -5.64 -11.66 31.83
N LEU A 533 -4.60 -12.47 31.73
CA LEU A 533 -4.16 -13.34 32.81
C LEU A 533 -3.10 -12.60 33.63
N GLY A 534 -3.39 -12.39 34.93
CA GLY A 534 -2.38 -11.87 35.86
C GLY A 534 -1.25 -12.89 36.02
N LEU A 535 -0.02 -12.48 35.71
CA LEU A 535 1.20 -13.26 35.92
C LEU A 535 1.66 -13.22 37.39
#